data_AF-A0A7C0WCQ0-F1
#
_entry.id   AF-A0A7C0WCQ0-F1
#
_cell.length_a   1.000
_cell.length_b   1.000
_cell.length_c   1.000
_cell.angle_alpha   90.00
_cell.angle_beta   90.00
_cell.angle_gamma   90.00
#
_symmetry.space_group_name_H-M   'P 1'
#
loop_
_entity.id
_entity.type
_entity.pdbx_description
1 polymer ?
#
loop_
_entity_poly.entity_id
_entity_poly.type
_entity_poly.pdbx_seq_one_letter_code
_entity_poly.pdbx_strand_id
1 'polypeptide(L)'
;MPRAIQGDISKDIVSGIAITSLIFAISVYMPIVGFICFLFIPLPTLFYRLKLGRTTGAIIPIITIIVMITVLGGISIDILLFVELLLLGFVLGELIELDLSIEKTMLYACGSVVFIGIICLIFYSNLSNKGIYALVAEYVSKNLKLTLEVYENMGVSKESIHMLSSSLENIEYVL
;
A
#
# COMPACT_ATOMS: atom_id res chain seq x y z
N MET A 1 3.75 33.45 -2.71
CA MET A 1 2.68 32.68 -3.38
C MET A 1 3.29 32.01 -4.61
N PRO A 2 3.54 30.69 -4.63
CA PRO A 2 3.95 30.02 -5.85
C PRO A 2 2.74 29.93 -6.79
N ARG A 3 2.96 30.30 -8.05
CA ARG A 3 1.96 30.33 -9.12
C ARG A 3 1.35 28.94 -9.30
N ALA A 4 0.03 28.86 -9.16
CA ALA A 4 -0.74 27.73 -9.66
C ALA A 4 -0.39 27.55 -11.15
N ILE A 5 0.27 26.44 -11.49
CA ILE A 5 0.36 25.97 -12.86
C ILE A 5 -1.09 25.68 -13.23
N GLN A 6 -1.72 26.60 -13.96
CA GLN A 6 -3.11 26.55 -14.38
C GLN A 6 -3.29 25.48 -15.45
N GLY A 7 -3.08 24.23 -15.05
CA GLY A 7 -3.57 23.05 -15.72
C GLY A 7 -5.07 22.95 -15.50
N ASP A 8 -5.75 22.33 -16.46
CA ASP A 8 -7.14 21.96 -16.32
C ASP A 8 -7.28 21.01 -15.11
N ILE A 9 -7.92 21.49 -14.03
CA ILE A 9 -8.07 20.76 -12.76
C ILE A 9 -8.63 19.36 -13.00
N SER A 10 -9.59 19.23 -13.93
CA SER A 10 -10.18 17.93 -14.27
C SER A 10 -9.15 17.00 -14.90
N LYS A 11 -8.28 17.51 -15.79
CA LYS A 11 -7.19 16.71 -16.38
C LYS A 11 -6.19 16.26 -15.33
N ASP A 12 -5.87 17.12 -14.37
CA ASP A 12 -4.95 16.79 -13.30
C ASP A 12 -5.51 15.71 -12.37
N ILE A 13 -6.79 15.79 -12.01
CA ILE A 13 -7.48 14.74 -11.23
C ILE A 13 -7.46 13.42 -11.99
N VAL A 14 -7.89 13.42 -13.26
CA VAL A 14 -7.92 12.21 -14.09
C VAL A 14 -6.52 11.61 -14.24
N SER A 15 -5.51 12.44 -14.47
CA SER A 15 -4.12 11.99 -14.58
C SER A 15 -3.60 11.41 -13.26
N GLY A 16 -3.91 12.03 -12.11
CA GLY A 16 -3.52 11.51 -10.81
C GLY A 16 -4.14 10.15 -10.50
N ILE A 17 -5.43 9.99 -10.76
CA ILE A 17 -6.14 8.72 -10.60
C ILE A 17 -5.55 7.67 -11.55
N ALA A 18 -5.34 8.02 -12.82
CA ALA A 18 -4.79 7.11 -13.83
C ALA A 18 -3.39 6.63 -13.46
N ILE A 19 -2.49 7.53 -13.07
CA ILE A 19 -1.10 7.18 -12.70
C ILE A 19 -1.08 6.32 -11.44
N THR A 20 -1.80 6.70 -10.38
CA THR A 20 -1.83 5.93 -9.13
C THR A 20 -2.48 4.55 -9.33
N SER A 21 -3.55 4.47 -10.12
CA SER A 21 -4.21 3.20 -10.45
C SER A 21 -3.34 2.31 -11.35
N LEU A 22 -2.57 2.90 -12.27
CA LEU A 22 -1.63 2.17 -13.11
C LEU A 22 -0.50 1.56 -12.28
N ILE A 23 0.08 2.34 -11.37
CA ILE A 23 1.12 1.84 -10.45
C ILE A 23 0.55 0.69 -9.62
N PHE A 24 -0.65 0.85 -9.07
CA PHE A 24 -1.34 -0.22 -8.36
C PHE A 24 -1.53 -1.49 -9.20
N ALA A 25 -2.01 -1.35 -10.44
CA ALA A 25 -2.20 -2.50 -11.32
C ALA A 25 -0.87 -3.23 -11.59
N ILE A 26 0.21 -2.49 -11.87
CA ILE A 26 1.55 -3.08 -12.03
C ILE A 26 1.98 -3.78 -10.73
N SER A 27 1.72 -3.15 -9.57
CA SER A 27 2.05 -3.71 -8.26
C SER A 27 1.34 -5.01 -7.94
N VAL A 28 0.08 -5.16 -8.35
CA VAL A 28 -0.70 -6.38 -8.09
C VAL A 28 -0.39 -7.49 -9.09
N TYR A 29 -0.27 -7.16 -10.39
CA TYR A 29 -0.20 -8.17 -11.44
C TYR A 29 1.24 -8.57 -11.82
N MET A 30 2.26 -7.84 -11.41
CA MET A 30 3.66 -8.16 -11.70
C MET A 30 4.45 -8.38 -10.40
N PRO A 31 4.75 -9.61 -9.97
CA PRO A 31 5.37 -9.88 -8.67
C PRO A 31 6.71 -9.16 -8.44
N ILE A 32 7.63 -9.23 -9.41
CA ILE A 32 8.99 -8.67 -9.28
C ILE A 32 8.97 -7.15 -9.45
N VAL A 33 8.38 -6.67 -10.54
CA VAL A 33 8.32 -5.24 -10.87
C VAL A 33 7.43 -4.49 -9.88
N GLY A 34 6.36 -5.14 -9.45
CA GLY A 34 5.34 -4.58 -8.60
C GLY A 34 5.82 -4.20 -7.21
N PHE A 35 6.76 -4.97 -6.65
CA PHE A 35 7.43 -4.66 -5.38
C PHE A 35 8.18 -3.32 -5.42
N ILE A 36 8.78 -2.97 -6.56
CA ILE A 36 9.46 -1.68 -6.71
C ILE A 36 8.44 -0.59 -7.02
N CYS A 37 7.45 -0.89 -7.87
CA CYS A 37 6.45 0.08 -8.29
C CYS A 37 5.60 0.63 -7.13
N PHE A 38 5.25 -0.17 -6.12
CA PHE A 38 4.36 0.31 -5.06
C PHE A 38 5.01 1.43 -4.23
N LEU A 39 6.34 1.43 -4.11
CA LEU A 39 7.09 2.48 -3.41
C LEU A 39 6.92 3.86 -4.05
N PHE A 40 6.49 3.90 -5.32
CA PHE A 40 6.20 5.14 -6.03
C PHE A 40 4.79 5.67 -5.78
N ILE A 41 3.87 4.93 -5.17
CA ILE A 41 2.49 5.38 -4.92
C ILE A 41 2.38 6.68 -4.11
N PRO A 42 3.21 6.93 -3.08
CA PRO A 42 3.18 8.19 -2.35
C PRO A 42 3.52 9.40 -3.23
N LEU A 43 4.34 9.24 -4.29
CA LEU A 43 4.87 10.35 -5.09
C LEU A 43 3.80 11.07 -5.93
N PRO A 44 2.98 10.40 -6.76
CA PRO A 44 1.88 11.06 -7.46
C PRO A 44 0.89 11.70 -6.50
N THR A 45 0.56 11.02 -5.39
CA THR A 45 -0.39 11.55 -4.42
C THR A 45 0.13 12.82 -3.77
N LEU A 46 1.40 12.83 -3.38
CA LEU A 46 2.11 14.02 -2.90
C LEU A 46 2.09 15.15 -3.94
N PHE A 47 2.50 14.84 -5.18
CA PHE A 47 2.58 15.82 -6.27
C PHE A 47 1.24 16.49 -6.52
N TYR A 48 0.17 15.71 -6.68
CA TYR A 48 -1.15 16.27 -6.97
C TYR A 48 -1.80 16.93 -5.75
N ARG A 49 -1.49 16.48 -4.52
CA ARG A 49 -1.90 17.20 -3.30
C ARG A 49 -1.27 18.59 -3.30
N LEU A 50 0.04 18.72 -3.54
CA LEU A 50 0.72 20.02 -3.61
C LEU A 50 0.25 20.88 -4.80
N LYS A 51 -0.10 20.26 -5.93
CA LYS A 51 -0.56 20.97 -7.13
C LYS A 51 -2.00 21.48 -7.03
N LEU A 52 -2.91 20.66 -6.50
CA LEU A 52 -4.35 20.92 -6.49
C LEU A 52 -4.86 21.46 -5.14
N GLY A 53 -4.00 21.48 -4.12
CA GLY A 53 -4.35 21.82 -2.75
C GLY A 53 -5.08 20.70 -2.02
N ARG A 54 -5.44 20.97 -0.77
CA ARG A 54 -5.91 19.94 0.18
C ARG A 54 -7.21 19.25 -0.22
N THR A 55 -8.24 20.03 -0.57
CA THR A 55 -9.59 19.49 -0.85
C THR A 55 -9.63 18.77 -2.19
N THR A 56 -9.18 19.42 -3.25
CA THR A 56 -9.20 18.86 -4.60
C THR A 56 -8.19 17.72 -4.75
N GLY A 57 -7.02 17.83 -4.13
CA GLY A 57 -6.00 16.78 -4.13
C GLY A 57 -6.45 15.49 -3.44
N ALA A 58 -7.32 15.57 -2.43
CA ALA A 58 -7.84 14.39 -1.71
C ALA A 58 -8.74 13.51 -2.58
N ILE A 59 -9.32 14.05 -3.66
CA ILE A 59 -10.17 13.30 -4.58
C ILE A 59 -9.39 12.14 -5.22
N ILE A 60 -8.11 12.34 -5.52
CA ILE A 60 -7.27 11.34 -6.18
C ILE A 60 -7.12 10.07 -5.34
N PRO A 61 -6.57 10.10 -4.11
CA PRO A 61 -6.45 8.89 -3.30
C PRO A 61 -7.80 8.26 -2.99
N ILE A 62 -8.86 9.06 -2.76
CA ILE A 62 -10.20 8.52 -2.50
C ILE A 62 -10.72 7.69 -3.68
N ILE A 63 -10.66 8.24 -4.90
CA ILE A 63 -11.13 7.52 -6.08
C ILE A 63 -10.24 6.31 -6.38
N THR A 64 -8.91 6.44 -6.23
CA THR A 64 -8.00 5.33 -6.43
C THR A 64 -8.29 4.18 -5.46
N ILE A 65 -8.61 4.45 -4.19
CA ILE A 65 -9.02 3.41 -3.23
C ILE A 65 -10.30 2.69 -3.69
N ILE A 66 -11.30 3.44 -4.18
CA ILE A 66 -12.54 2.85 -4.71
C ILE A 66 -12.23 1.93 -5.90
N VAL A 67 -11.36 2.38 -6.82
CA VAL A 67 -10.91 1.57 -7.96
C VAL A 67 -10.23 0.29 -7.48
N MET A 68 -9.31 0.39 -6.50
CA MET A 68 -8.60 -0.77 -5.95
C MET A 68 -9.56 -1.81 -5.35
N ILE A 69 -10.51 -1.37 -4.51
CA ILE A 69 -11.51 -2.26 -3.90
C ILE A 69 -12.38 -2.94 -4.98
N THR A 70 -12.74 -2.19 -6.02
CA THR A 70 -13.56 -2.72 -7.12
C THR A 70 -12.80 -3.77 -7.93
N VAL A 71 -11.52 -3.52 -8.24
CA VAL A 71 -10.67 -4.42 -9.04
C VAL A 71 -10.35 -5.71 -8.29
N LEU A 72 -10.10 -5.63 -6.99
CA LEU A 72 -9.75 -6.79 -6.15
C LEU A 72 -10.99 -7.53 -5.59
N GLY A 73 -12.20 -7.01 -5.82
CA GLY A 73 -13.45 -7.69 -5.45
C GLY A 73 -13.76 -7.68 -3.95
N GLY A 74 -13.16 -6.78 -3.17
CA GLY A 74 -13.38 -6.70 -1.72
C GLY A 74 -12.27 -5.95 -0.98
N ILE A 75 -12.34 -5.92 0.34
CA ILE A 75 -11.28 -5.36 1.21
C ILE A 75 -10.31 -6.49 1.57
N SER A 76 -9.01 -6.26 1.39
CA SER A 76 -7.93 -7.19 1.74
C SER A 76 -6.78 -6.47 2.46
N ILE A 77 -5.87 -7.22 3.08
CA ILE A 77 -4.66 -6.68 3.72
C ILE A 77 -3.81 -5.89 2.70
N ASP A 78 -3.73 -6.38 1.46
CA ASP A 78 -2.98 -5.71 0.38
C ASP A 78 -3.54 -4.30 0.11
N ILE A 79 -4.88 -4.14 0.09
CA ILE A 79 -5.53 -2.84 -0.09
C ILE A 79 -5.19 -1.88 1.06
N LEU A 80 -5.17 -2.37 2.29
CA LEU A 80 -4.84 -1.54 3.45
C LEU A 80 -3.41 -0.98 3.33
N LEU A 81 -2.46 -1.80 2.87
CA LEU A 81 -1.10 -1.36 2.59
C LEU A 81 -1.07 -0.27 1.50
N PHE A 82 -1.83 -0.43 0.42
CA PHE A 82 -1.93 0.58 -0.63
C PHE A 82 -2.59 1.88 -0.15
N VAL A 83 -3.64 1.79 0.68
CA VAL A 83 -4.30 2.93 1.32
C VAL A 83 -3.29 3.70 2.18
N GLU A 84 -2.48 3.00 2.96
CA GLU A 84 -1.45 3.60 3.81
C GLU A 84 -0.42 4.40 2.98
N LEU A 85 0.01 3.87 1.83
CA LEU A 85 0.93 4.54 0.92
C LEU A 85 0.32 5.78 0.24
N LEU A 86 -0.96 5.70 -0.15
CA LEU A 86 -1.69 6.85 -0.67
C LEU A 86 -1.80 7.95 0.40
N LEU A 87 -2.18 7.58 1.61
CA LEU A 87 -2.27 8.51 2.74
C LEU A 87 -0.91 9.09 3.10
N LEU A 88 0.16 8.32 3.07
CA LEU A 88 1.53 8.81 3.28
C LEU A 88 1.87 9.93 2.30
N GLY A 89 1.60 9.74 1.00
CA GLY A 89 1.82 10.79 0.00
C GLY A 89 1.05 12.07 0.33
N PHE A 90 -0.19 11.93 0.79
CA PHE A 90 -1.02 13.06 1.20
C PHE A 90 -0.48 13.75 2.47
N VAL A 91 -0.11 12.99 3.50
CA VAL A 91 0.46 13.48 4.76
C VAL A 91 1.78 14.21 4.50
N LEU A 92 2.66 13.66 3.66
CA LEU A 92 3.90 14.33 3.26
C LEU A 92 3.62 15.70 2.64
N GLY A 93 2.54 15.82 1.88
CA GLY A 93 2.09 17.09 1.35
C GLY A 93 1.79 18.11 2.44
N GLU A 94 1.01 17.71 3.45
CA GLU A 94 0.69 18.57 4.60
C GLU A 94 1.96 18.98 5.36
N LEU A 95 2.88 18.03 5.61
CA LEU A 95 4.12 18.30 6.35
C LEU A 95 5.05 19.26 5.60
N ILE A 96 5.08 19.20 4.27
CA ILE A 96 5.85 20.12 3.42
C ILE A 96 5.24 21.53 3.46
N GLU A 97 3.92 21.67 3.42
CA GLU A 97 3.27 22.98 3.55
C GLU A 97 3.40 23.60 4.93
N LEU A 98 3.65 22.79 5.96
CA LEU A 98 3.94 23.26 7.31
C LEU A 98 5.40 23.73 7.50
N ASP A 99 6.22 23.74 6.42
CA ASP A 99 7.62 24.17 6.41
C ASP A 99 8.46 23.57 7.55
N LEU A 100 8.20 22.30 7.87
CA LEU A 100 8.89 21.59 8.94
C LEU A 100 10.33 21.25 8.56
N SER A 101 11.21 21.16 9.56
CA SER A 101 12.56 20.60 9.35
C SER A 101 12.48 19.16 8.88
N ILE A 102 13.48 18.71 8.11
CA ILE A 102 13.56 17.36 7.54
C ILE A 102 13.37 16.28 8.63
N GLU A 103 14.01 16.46 9.79
CA GLU A 103 13.92 15.56 10.94
C GLU A 103 12.48 15.40 11.45
N LYS A 104 11.74 16.51 11.57
CA LYS A 104 10.34 16.50 12.02
C LYS A 104 9.43 15.88 10.98
N THR A 105 9.65 16.20 9.70
CA THR A 105 8.91 15.60 8.58
C THR A 105 9.09 14.08 8.56
N MET A 106 10.32 13.60 8.74
CA MET A 106 10.59 12.16 8.85
C MET A 106 9.88 11.54 10.05
N LEU A 107 9.97 12.16 11.24
CA LEU A 107 9.34 11.65 12.45
C LEU A 107 7.80 11.56 12.29
N TYR A 108 7.17 12.62 11.79
CA TYR A 108 5.72 12.63 11.59
C TYR A 108 5.26 11.71 10.47
N ALA A 109 6.02 11.60 9.38
CA ALA A 109 5.72 10.65 8.30
C ALA A 109 5.75 9.22 8.84
N CYS A 110 6.84 8.81 9.50
CA CYS A 110 6.96 7.48 10.10
C CYS A 110 5.87 7.23 11.15
N GLY A 111 5.62 8.21 12.02
CA GLY A 111 4.56 8.12 13.04
C GLY A 111 3.18 7.97 12.41
N SER A 112 2.89 8.70 11.33
CA SER A 112 1.61 8.63 10.62
C SER A 112 1.37 7.27 9.98
N VAL A 113 2.40 6.68 9.36
CA VAL A 113 2.36 5.35 8.74
C VAL A 113 2.03 4.32 9.81
N VAL A 114 2.84 4.23 10.88
CA VAL A 114 2.59 3.29 11.98
C VAL A 114 1.20 3.45 12.58
N PHE A 115 0.78 4.69 12.81
CA PHE A 115 -0.54 4.98 13.38
C PHE A 115 -1.68 4.55 12.46
N ILE A 116 -1.60 4.87 11.16
CA ILE A 116 -2.59 4.48 10.15
C ILE A 116 -2.61 2.96 10.00
N GLY A 117 -1.45 2.30 9.93
CA GLY A 117 -1.33 0.85 9.84
C GLY A 117 -2.01 0.14 11.02
N ILE A 118 -1.82 0.63 12.26
CA ILE A 118 -2.51 0.09 13.44
C ILE A 118 -4.03 0.25 13.31
N ILE A 119 -4.51 1.42 12.90
CA ILE A 119 -5.95 1.67 12.70
C ILE A 119 -6.52 0.73 11.64
N CYS A 120 -5.84 0.62 10.49
CA CYS A 120 -6.24 -0.27 9.40
C CYS A 120 -6.29 -1.74 9.85
N LEU A 121 -5.31 -2.19 10.63
CA LEU A 121 -5.26 -3.55 11.15
C LEU A 121 -6.40 -3.85 12.12
N ILE A 122 -6.68 -2.94 13.05
CA ILE A 122 -7.81 -3.06 13.99
C ILE A 122 -9.13 -3.06 13.21
N PHE A 123 -9.30 -2.14 12.26
CA PHE A 123 -10.50 -2.06 11.43
C PHE A 123 -10.75 -3.36 10.66
N TYR A 124 -9.71 -3.91 10.02
CA TYR A 124 -9.82 -5.14 9.25
C TYR A 124 -10.03 -6.39 10.11
N SER A 125 -9.44 -6.43 11.31
CA SER A 125 -9.69 -7.46 12.32
C SER A 125 -11.17 -7.51 12.72
N ASN A 126 -11.77 -6.34 12.96
CA ASN A 126 -13.20 -6.24 13.26
C ASN A 126 -14.07 -6.65 12.07
N LEU A 127 -13.76 -6.18 10.85
CA LEU A 127 -14.50 -6.57 9.64
C LEU A 127 -14.45 -8.07 9.36
N SER A 128 -13.28 -8.68 9.56
CA SER A 128 -13.06 -10.09 9.25
C SER A 128 -13.54 -11.03 10.36
N ASN A 129 -13.99 -10.51 11.51
CA ASN A 129 -14.25 -11.28 12.74
C ASN A 129 -13.09 -12.24 13.13
N LYS A 130 -11.87 -11.85 12.78
CA LYS A 130 -10.65 -12.60 13.06
C LYS A 130 -9.79 -11.80 14.02
N GLY A 131 -9.21 -12.46 15.03
CA GLY A 131 -8.21 -11.82 15.88
C GLY A 131 -7.01 -11.35 15.05
N ILE A 132 -6.36 -10.28 15.49
CA ILE A 132 -5.17 -9.71 14.81
C ILE A 132 -4.10 -10.78 14.58
N TYR A 133 -3.89 -11.67 15.56
CA TYR A 133 -2.95 -12.79 15.46
C TYR A 133 -3.26 -13.72 14.28
N ALA A 134 -4.53 -14.15 14.16
CA ALA A 134 -4.95 -15.04 13.08
C ALA A 134 -4.79 -14.39 11.70
N LEU A 135 -5.06 -13.08 11.59
CA LEU A 135 -4.87 -12.33 10.35
C LEU A 135 -3.40 -12.29 9.92
N VAL A 136 -2.49 -12.02 10.85
CA VAL A 136 -1.06 -11.96 10.56
C VAL A 136 -0.55 -13.35 10.18
N ALA A 137 -0.95 -14.39 10.91
CA ALA A 137 -0.57 -15.77 10.62
C ALA A 137 -1.02 -16.22 9.21
N GLU A 138 -2.29 -15.95 8.86
CA GLU A 138 -2.86 -16.25 7.55
C GLU A 138 -2.13 -15.48 6.44
N TYR A 139 -1.82 -14.20 6.66
CA TYR A 139 -1.07 -13.39 5.71
C TYR A 139 0.35 -13.92 5.48
N VAL A 140 1.07 -14.29 6.55
CA VAL A 140 2.41 -14.87 6.47
C VAL A 140 2.38 -16.21 5.73
N SER A 141 1.45 -17.11 6.09
CA SER A 141 1.29 -18.42 5.45
C SER A 141 1.01 -18.28 3.95
N LYS A 142 0.10 -17.37 3.56
CA LYS A 142 -0.20 -17.07 2.16
C LYS A 142 1.03 -16.60 1.39
N ASN A 143 1.78 -15.63 1.91
CA ASN A 143 2.96 -15.09 1.23
C ASN A 143 4.10 -16.11 1.12
N LEU A 144 4.25 -16.97 2.14
CA LEU A 144 5.29 -17.99 2.13
C LEU A 144 4.95 -19.13 1.15
N LYS A 145 3.68 -19.53 1.04
CA LYS A 145 3.21 -20.48 -0.01
C LYS A 145 3.49 -19.95 -1.43
N LEU A 146 3.19 -18.68 -1.69
CA LEU A 146 3.51 -18.03 -2.97
C LEU A 146 5.02 -18.01 -3.25
N THR A 147 5.84 -17.75 -2.23
CA THR A 147 7.31 -17.77 -2.35
C THR A 147 7.81 -19.16 -2.69
N LEU A 148 7.25 -20.21 -2.06
CA LEU A 148 7.61 -21.59 -2.37
C LEU A 148 7.26 -21.95 -3.80
N GLU A 149 6.06 -21.61 -4.27
CA GLU A 149 5.63 -21.85 -5.65
C GLU A 149 6.59 -21.21 -6.67
N VAL A 150 7.07 -19.99 -6.40
CA VAL A 150 8.11 -19.35 -7.23
C VAL A 150 9.42 -20.16 -7.22
N TYR A 151 9.85 -20.63 -6.05
CA TYR A 151 11.06 -21.46 -5.94
C TYR A 151 10.93 -22.83 -6.61
N GLU A 152 9.75 -23.46 -6.54
CA GLU A 152 9.47 -24.69 -7.29
C GLU A 152 9.61 -24.45 -8.80
N ASN A 153 9.01 -23.36 -9.30
CA ASN A 153 9.07 -22.97 -10.71
C ASN A 153 10.49 -22.59 -11.17
N MET A 154 11.37 -22.15 -10.26
CA MET A 154 12.79 -21.88 -10.52
C MET A 154 13.68 -23.12 -10.44
N GLY A 155 13.12 -24.30 -10.16
CA GLY A 155 13.87 -25.57 -10.14
C GLY A 155 14.70 -25.79 -8.87
N VAL A 156 14.34 -25.13 -7.76
CA VAL A 156 14.96 -25.40 -6.45
C VAL A 156 14.64 -26.84 -6.01
N SER A 157 15.57 -27.50 -5.30
CA SER A 157 15.43 -28.91 -4.93
C SER A 157 14.21 -29.17 -4.03
N LYS A 158 13.51 -30.28 -4.30
CA LYS A 158 12.29 -30.68 -3.57
C LYS A 158 12.54 -30.89 -2.08
N GLU A 159 13.73 -31.36 -1.68
CA GLU A 159 14.14 -31.43 -0.26
C GLU A 159 14.11 -30.06 0.43
N SER A 160 14.64 -29.01 -0.20
CA SER A 160 14.66 -27.66 0.40
C SER A 160 13.27 -27.07 0.51
N ILE A 161 12.41 -27.31 -0.49
CA ILE A 161 11.00 -26.91 -0.47
C ILE A 161 10.24 -27.66 0.63
N HIS A 162 10.46 -28.97 0.78
CA HIS A 162 9.84 -29.77 1.83
C HIS A 162 10.27 -29.32 3.24
N MET A 163 11.54 -28.97 3.44
CA MET A 163 12.02 -28.43 4.73
C MET A 163 11.34 -27.09 5.08
N LEU A 164 11.20 -26.18 4.11
CA LEU A 164 10.48 -24.91 4.30
C LEU A 164 8.98 -25.14 4.53
N SER A 165 8.33 -26.03 3.78
CA SER A 165 6.91 -26.35 3.93
C SER A 165 6.59 -27.01 5.28
N SER A 166 7.45 -27.91 5.78
CA SER A 166 7.27 -28.49 7.12
C SER A 166 7.52 -27.49 8.24
N SER A 167 8.37 -26.48 8.01
CA SER A 167 8.53 -25.37 8.96
C SER A 167 7.30 -24.46 8.98
N LEU A 168 6.67 -24.27 7.82
CA LEU A 168 5.37 -23.61 7.67
C LEU A 168 4.26 -24.30 8.48
N GLU A 169 4.12 -25.62 8.33
CA GLU A 169 3.16 -26.41 9.10
C GLU A 169 3.43 -26.33 10.60
N ASN A 170 4.71 -26.33 11.02
CA ASN A 170 5.03 -26.15 12.44
C ASN A 170 4.68 -24.76 12.96
N ILE A 171 4.87 -23.71 12.17
CA ILE A 171 4.45 -22.36 12.55
C ILE A 171 2.92 -22.32 12.64
N GLU A 172 2.19 -22.94 11.70
CA GLU A 172 0.72 -23.00 11.72
C GLU A 172 0.16 -23.91 12.84
N TYR A 173 0.93 -24.91 13.30
CA TYR A 173 0.56 -25.87 14.35
C TYR A 173 0.92 -25.42 15.78
N VAL A 174 1.95 -24.58 15.93
CA VAL A 174 2.35 -23.97 17.22
C VAL A 174 1.57 -22.68 17.50
N LEU A 175 0.90 -22.13 16.49
CA LEU A 175 -0.03 -20.99 16.56
C LEU A 175 -1.47 -21.45 16.84
#